data_AF-A0Q2P8-F1
#
_entry.id   AF-A0Q2P8-F1
#
_cell.length_a   1.000
_cell.length_b   1.000
_cell.length_c   1.000
_cell.angle_alpha   90.00
_cell.angle_beta   90.00
_cell.angle_gamma   90.00
#
_symmetry.space_group_name_H-M   'P 1'
#
loop_
_entity.id
_entity.type
_entity.pdbx_description
1 polymer ?
#
loop_
_entity_poly.entity_id
_entity_poly.type
_entity_poly.pdbx_seq_one_letter_code
_entity_poly.pdbx_strand_id
1 'polypeptide(L)'
;MKIDSILRILDKNCKVKGVEYNILEKDYNSILVHLKGKYKENLFKYHRIDMVFKEDYEEFLNAMKNQGINKGIYITTGVFEAGLHKRENRTWFFKKIVLEDYRYFFKRQLGLKGRVSDLFKNKKINFYKYLPD
;
A
#
# COMPACT_ATOMS: atom_id res chain seq x y z
N MET A 1 5.19 2.89 13.05
CA MET A 1 5.45 4.26 12.52
C MET A 1 4.11 4.97 12.41
N LYS A 2 4.02 6.29 12.71
CA LYS A 2 2.75 7.03 12.61
C LYS A 2 2.29 7.16 11.16
N ILE A 3 0.98 7.21 10.95
CA ILE A 3 0.37 7.40 9.63
C ILE A 3 0.82 8.71 8.97
N ASP A 4 0.93 9.81 9.71
CA ASP A 4 1.43 11.07 9.16
C ASP A 4 2.86 10.95 8.60
N SER A 5 3.71 10.12 9.22
CA SER A 5 5.05 9.87 8.71
C SER A 5 5.02 9.10 7.39
N ILE A 6 4.12 8.13 7.25
CA ILE A 6 3.92 7.40 5.99
C ILE A 6 3.46 8.36 4.91
N LEU A 7 2.47 9.20 5.20
CA LEU A 7 1.93 10.16 4.24
C LEU A 7 2.99 11.17 3.79
N ARG A 8 3.82 11.70 4.71
CA ARG A 8 4.94 12.59 4.36
C ARG A 8 5.97 11.90 3.46
N ILE A 9 6.26 10.63 3.69
CA ILE A 9 7.16 9.86 2.82
C ILE A 9 6.50 9.66 1.45
N LEU A 10 5.22 9.29 1.41
CA LEU A 10 4.46 9.11 0.17
C LEU A 10 4.43 10.41 -0.65
N ASP A 11 4.08 11.54 -0.04
CA ASP A 11 4.09 12.87 -0.69
C ASP A 11 5.45 13.19 -1.32
N LYS A 12 6.54 13.03 -0.57
CA LYS A 12 7.90 13.22 -1.10
C LYS A 12 8.16 12.31 -2.31
N ASN A 13 7.70 11.07 -2.25
CA ASN A 13 7.96 10.08 -3.30
C ASN A 13 7.14 10.37 -4.57
N CYS A 14 5.88 10.76 -4.38
CA CYS A 14 4.98 11.19 -5.45
C CYS A 14 5.52 12.41 -6.19
N LYS A 15 5.97 13.44 -5.45
CA LYS A 15 6.61 14.64 -6.03
C LYS A 15 7.83 14.32 -6.90
N VAL A 16 8.70 13.43 -6.43
CA VAL A 16 9.89 13.00 -7.19
C VAL A 16 9.51 12.27 -8.48
N LYS A 17 8.38 11.55 -8.50
CA LYS A 17 7.93 10.76 -9.64
C LYS A 17 6.89 11.46 -10.53
N GLY A 18 6.47 12.69 -10.19
CA GLY A 18 5.40 13.38 -10.92
C GLY A 18 4.05 12.69 -10.80
N VAL A 19 3.80 12.01 -9.68
CA VAL A 19 2.53 11.33 -9.40
C VAL A 19 1.65 12.25 -8.57
N GLU A 20 0.42 12.46 -9.01
CA GLU A 20 -0.61 13.13 -8.23
C GLU A 20 -1.23 12.16 -7.24
N TYR A 21 -1.67 12.67 -6.08
CA TYR A 21 -2.39 11.83 -5.13
C TYR A 21 -3.55 12.56 -4.48
N ASN A 22 -4.61 11.81 -4.20
CA ASN A 22 -5.76 12.27 -3.42
C ASN A 22 -6.00 11.32 -2.25
N ILE A 23 -6.16 11.87 -1.04
CA ILE A 23 -6.44 11.06 0.15
C ILE A 23 -7.95 10.84 0.19
N LEU A 24 -8.37 9.58 0.14
CA LEU A 24 -9.78 9.21 0.21
C LEU A 24 -10.20 8.98 1.67
N GLU A 25 -9.35 8.28 2.43
CA GLU A 25 -9.57 7.98 3.84
C GLU A 25 -8.26 8.10 4.60
N LYS A 26 -8.35 8.56 5.85
CA LYS A 26 -7.23 8.64 6.76
C LYS A 26 -7.72 8.56 8.19
N ASP A 27 -7.14 7.63 8.94
CA ASP A 27 -7.34 7.51 10.38
C ASP A 27 -5.99 7.32 11.10
N TYR A 28 -6.03 6.97 12.38
CA TYR A 28 -4.84 6.78 13.21
C TYR A 28 -3.96 5.57 12.79
N ASN A 29 -4.61 4.55 12.22
CA ASN A 29 -4.03 3.27 11.81
C ASN A 29 -3.96 3.10 10.30
N SER A 30 -4.71 3.84 9.49
CA SER A 30 -4.75 3.61 8.05
C SER A 30 -4.72 4.89 7.19
N ILE A 31 -4.25 4.74 5.96
CA ILE A 31 -4.51 5.67 4.86
C ILE A 31 -4.98 4.90 3.64
N LEU A 32 -5.91 5.50 2.92
CA LEU A 32 -6.34 5.10 1.59
C LEU A 32 -6.15 6.28 0.64
N VAL A 33 -5.37 6.06 -0.41
CA VAL A 33 -4.92 7.12 -1.31
C VAL A 33 -5.11 6.66 -2.75
N HIS A 34 -5.76 7.50 -3.55
CA HIS A 34 -5.77 7.37 -4.99
C HIS A 34 -4.48 8.00 -5.54
N LEU A 35 -3.68 7.19 -6.24
CA LEU A 35 -2.46 7.62 -6.91
C LEU A 35 -2.70 7.69 -8.42
N LYS A 36 -2.38 8.82 -9.03
CA LYS A 36 -2.55 9.07 -10.47
C LYS A 36 -1.21 9.41 -11.11
N GLY A 37 -0.72 8.48 -11.93
CA GLY A 37 0.42 8.69 -12.81
C GLY A 37 -0.03 9.21 -14.18
N LYS A 38 0.90 9.24 -15.14
CA LYS A 38 0.60 9.76 -16.48
C LYS A 38 -0.35 8.85 -17.26
N TYR A 39 -0.23 7.53 -17.05
CA TYR A 39 -0.98 6.53 -17.83
C TYR A 39 -1.76 5.55 -16.96
N LYS A 40 -1.43 5.49 -15.68
CA LYS A 40 -1.95 4.47 -14.77
C LYS A 40 -2.43 5.12 -13.49
N GLU A 41 -3.42 4.50 -12.89
CA GLU A 41 -3.95 4.86 -11.60
C GLU A 41 -3.94 3.64 -10.70
N ASN A 42 -3.62 3.85 -9.44
CA ASN A 42 -3.56 2.81 -8.43
C ASN A 42 -4.29 3.28 -7.16
N LEU A 43 -4.98 2.37 -6.50
CA LEU A 43 -5.46 2.59 -5.14
C LEU A 43 -4.41 2.05 -4.16
N PHE A 44 -3.94 2.90 -3.26
CA PHE A 44 -2.90 2.59 -2.28
C PHE A 44 -3.50 2.59 -0.88
N LYS A 45 -3.46 1.45 -0.18
CA LYS A 45 -3.82 1.33 1.24
C LYS A 45 -2.57 1.00 2.05
N TYR A 46 -2.33 1.76 3.11
CA TYR A 46 -1.38 1.38 4.16
C TYR A 46 -2.14 1.25 5.48
N HIS A 47 -2.08 0.08 6.10
CA HIS A 47 -2.86 -0.23 7.30
C HIS A 47 -1.95 -0.76 8.42
N ARG A 48 -2.06 -0.17 9.60
CA ARG A 48 -1.36 -0.59 10.82
C ARG A 48 -2.26 -1.51 11.62
N ILE A 49 -2.19 -2.79 11.29
CA ILE A 49 -2.94 -3.84 11.94
C ILE A 49 -2.07 -5.09 12.04
N ASP A 50 -2.32 -5.95 13.04
CA ASP A 50 -1.54 -7.18 13.24
C ASP A 50 -1.92 -8.27 12.24
N MET A 51 -3.20 -8.35 11.88
CA MET A 51 -3.72 -9.26 10.86
C MET A 51 -4.79 -8.55 10.03
N VAL A 52 -4.66 -8.61 8.71
CA VAL A 52 -5.70 -8.18 7.76
C VAL A 52 -6.61 -9.37 7.50
N PHE A 53 -7.89 -9.23 7.82
CA PHE A 53 -8.90 -10.25 7.58
C PHE A 53 -9.57 -10.07 6.22
N LYS A 54 -10.43 -11.02 5.89
CA LYS A 54 -11.22 -11.00 4.66
C LYS A 54 -12.06 -9.73 4.54
N GLU A 55 -12.66 -9.25 5.62
CA GLU A 55 -13.53 -8.09 5.66
C GLU A 55 -12.77 -6.81 5.28
N ASP A 56 -11.59 -6.59 5.88
CA ASP A 56 -10.70 -5.48 5.54
C ASP A 56 -10.31 -5.47 4.05
N TYR A 57 -10.12 -6.66 3.49
CA TYR A 57 -9.77 -6.84 2.09
C TYR A 57 -10.97 -6.56 1.18
N GLU A 58 -12.17 -7.02 1.54
CA GLU A 58 -13.40 -6.74 0.80
C GLU A 58 -13.76 -5.25 0.81
N GLU A 59 -13.54 -4.56 1.93
CA GLU A 59 -13.66 -3.09 2.00
C GLU A 59 -12.70 -2.40 1.02
N PHE A 60 -11.45 -2.86 0.95
CA PHE A 60 -10.48 -2.34 0.00
C PHE A 60 -10.91 -2.58 -1.46
N LEU A 61 -11.43 -3.77 -1.78
CA LEU A 61 -11.97 -4.09 -3.11
C LEU A 61 -13.18 -3.21 -3.46
N ASN A 62 -14.05 -2.96 -2.49
CA ASN A 62 -15.20 -2.08 -2.68
C ASN A 62 -14.77 -0.64 -2.95
N ALA A 63 -13.77 -0.13 -2.22
CA ALA A 63 -13.19 1.17 -2.49
C ALA A 63 -12.58 1.26 -3.90
N MET A 64 -11.84 0.22 -4.34
CA MET A 64 -11.33 0.14 -5.72
C MET A 64 -12.46 0.21 -6.76
N LYS A 65 -13.54 -0.54 -6.55
CA LYS A 65 -14.71 -0.56 -7.44
C LYS A 65 -15.39 0.80 -7.49
N ASN A 66 -15.61 1.44 -6.33
CA ASN A 66 -16.28 2.74 -6.23
C ASN A 66 -15.48 3.85 -6.93
N GLN A 67 -14.15 3.76 -6.92
CA GLN A 67 -13.28 4.71 -7.62
C GLN A 67 -13.04 4.34 -9.10
N GLY A 68 -13.55 3.20 -9.58
CA GLY A 68 -13.28 2.73 -10.94
C GLY A 68 -11.83 2.29 -11.17
N ILE A 69 -11.06 2.03 -10.12
CA ILE A 69 -9.63 1.71 -10.19
C ILE A 69 -9.43 0.19 -10.21
N ASN A 70 -8.72 -0.30 -11.23
CA ASN A 70 -8.49 -1.74 -11.43
C ASN A 70 -7.13 -2.26 -10.92
N LYS A 71 -6.31 -1.39 -10.32
CA LYS A 71 -5.02 -1.73 -9.71
C LYS A 71 -4.94 -1.29 -8.26
N GLY A 72 -4.53 -2.19 -7.38
CA GLY A 72 -4.49 -1.95 -5.94
C GLY A 72 -3.16 -2.34 -5.32
N ILE A 73 -2.69 -1.56 -4.36
CA ILE A 73 -1.60 -1.90 -3.45
C ILE A 73 -2.15 -1.84 -2.04
N TYR A 74 -2.09 -2.94 -1.30
CA TYR A 74 -2.45 -3.01 0.10
C TYR A 74 -1.21 -3.45 0.90
N ILE A 75 -0.66 -2.51 1.67
CA ILE A 75 0.48 -2.72 2.57
C ILE A 75 -0.03 -2.79 4.01
N THR A 76 0.42 -3.79 4.78
CA THR A 76 0.14 -3.89 6.21
C THR A 76 1.42 -4.00 7.05
N THR A 77 1.38 -3.53 8.30
CA THR A 77 2.45 -3.77 9.28
C THR A 77 2.38 -5.15 9.93
N GLY A 78 1.30 -5.89 9.72
CA GLY A 78 1.09 -7.23 10.19
C GLY A 78 1.14 -8.25 9.05
N VAL A 79 0.28 -9.26 9.11
CA VAL A 79 0.16 -10.31 8.10
C VAL A 79 -1.23 -10.33 7.46
N PHE A 80 -1.36 -10.94 6.29
CA PHE A 80 -2.67 -11.24 5.71
C PHE A 80 -3.16 -12.60 6.21
N GLU A 81 -4.46 -12.72 6.46
CA GLU A 81 -5.11 -14.00 6.72
C GLU A 81 -4.78 -15.03 5.61
N ALA A 82 -4.61 -16.28 6.03
CA ALA A 82 -4.29 -17.37 5.12
C ALA A 82 -5.33 -17.49 3.99
N GLY A 83 -4.86 -17.46 2.74
CA GLY A 83 -5.72 -17.62 1.57
C GLY A 83 -6.17 -16.31 0.92
N LEU A 84 -5.92 -15.13 1.52
CA LEU A 84 -6.19 -13.84 0.85
C LEU A 84 -5.37 -13.69 -0.44
N HIS A 85 -4.10 -14.09 -0.42
CA HIS A 85 -3.25 -14.12 -1.64
C HIS A 85 -3.80 -15.04 -2.74
N LYS A 86 -4.62 -16.06 -2.41
CA LYS A 86 -5.25 -16.93 -3.42
C LYS A 86 -6.52 -16.32 -4.03
N ARG A 87 -7.00 -15.19 -3.49
CA ARG A 87 -8.17 -14.45 -3.98
C ARG A 87 -7.80 -13.35 -4.99
N GLU A 88 -6.51 -13.14 -5.24
CA GLU A 88 -5.94 -12.04 -6.04
C GLU A 88 -6.39 -12.05 -7.52
N ASN A 89 -7.08 -13.08 -8.00
CA ASN A 89 -7.46 -13.27 -9.42
C ASN A 89 -8.92 -13.71 -9.67
N ARG A 90 -9.85 -13.50 -8.73
CA ARG A 90 -11.23 -14.03 -8.88
C ARG A 90 -12.22 -13.12 -9.62
N THR A 91 -11.84 -11.93 -10.07
CA THR A 91 -12.79 -10.97 -10.65
C THR A 91 -12.19 -10.25 -11.86
N TRP A 92 -12.90 -10.28 -13.00
CA TRP A 92 -12.47 -9.65 -14.27
C TRP A 92 -12.12 -8.16 -14.14
N PHE A 93 -12.77 -7.47 -13.18
CA PHE A 93 -12.58 -6.04 -12.96
C PHE A 93 -11.19 -5.71 -12.36
N PHE A 94 -10.67 -6.55 -11.46
CA PHE A 94 -9.41 -6.28 -10.78
C PHE A 94 -8.25 -6.87 -11.57
N LYS A 95 -7.49 -6.01 -12.25
CA LYS A 95 -6.39 -6.43 -13.14
C LYS A 95 -5.13 -6.82 -12.38
N LYS A 96 -4.87 -6.16 -11.25
CA LYS A 96 -3.69 -6.44 -10.41
C LYS A 96 -3.88 -5.90 -9.01
N ILE A 97 -3.83 -6.77 -8.03
CA ILE A 97 -3.75 -6.39 -6.62
C ILE A 97 -2.38 -6.84 -6.12
N VAL A 98 -1.78 -6.04 -5.24
CA VAL A 98 -0.49 -6.34 -4.62
C VAL A 98 -0.70 -6.28 -3.12
N LEU A 99 -0.59 -7.44 -2.47
CA LEU A 99 -0.63 -7.57 -1.01
C LEU A 99 0.79 -7.66 -0.45
N GLU A 100 1.19 -6.69 0.37
CA GLU A 100 2.54 -6.60 0.94
C GLU A 100 2.46 -6.60 2.47
N ASP A 101 2.77 -7.74 3.07
CA ASP A 101 2.84 -7.88 4.54
C ASP A 101 4.13 -7.26 5.10
N TYR A 102 4.27 -7.26 6.43
CA TYR A 102 5.46 -6.72 7.09
C TYR A 102 6.76 -7.39 6.63
N ARG A 103 6.73 -8.70 6.35
CA ARG A 103 7.93 -9.45 5.96
C ARG A 103 8.39 -8.99 4.59
N TYR A 104 7.49 -8.91 3.63
CA TYR A 104 7.82 -8.51 2.26
C TYR A 104 8.13 -7.01 2.20
N PHE A 105 7.31 -6.18 2.83
CA PHE A 105 7.49 -4.74 2.84
C PHE A 105 8.83 -4.37 3.47
N PHE A 106 9.15 -4.80 4.69
CA PHE A 106 10.40 -4.41 5.35
C PHE A 106 11.64 -5.07 4.74
N LYS A 107 11.60 -6.36 4.38
CA LYS A 107 12.76 -7.01 3.75
C LYS A 107 13.17 -6.31 2.46
N ARG A 108 12.21 -5.86 1.66
CA ARG A 108 12.48 -5.17 0.39
C ARG A 108 13.08 -3.78 0.58
N GLN A 109 12.83 -3.14 1.72
CA GLN A 109 13.36 -1.82 2.05
C GLN A 109 14.77 -1.89 2.67
N LEU A 110 15.16 -3.04 3.24
CA LEU A 110 16.46 -3.25 3.92
C LEU A 110 17.62 -3.63 3.00
N GLY A 111 17.32 -4.15 1.80
CA GLY A 111 18.33 -4.84 0.98
C GLY A 111 18.85 -6.12 1.65
N LEU A 112 19.92 -6.71 1.09
CA LEU A 112 20.44 -8.03 1.48
C LEU A 112 20.99 -8.13 2.93
N LYS A 113 21.32 -7.00 3.59
CA LYS A 113 22.05 -7.01 4.89
C LYS A 113 21.47 -6.09 5.97
N GLY A 114 20.36 -5.40 5.74
CA GLY A 114 19.81 -4.44 6.70
C GLY A 114 19.02 -5.09 7.85
N ARG A 115 19.04 -4.49 9.05
CA ARG A 115 18.14 -4.86 10.16
C ARG A 115 16.89 -3.99 10.16
N VAL A 116 15.72 -4.57 10.45
CA VAL A 116 14.41 -3.87 10.50
C VAL A 116 14.45 -2.64 11.41
N SER A 117 15.18 -2.71 12.52
CA SER A 117 15.41 -1.59 13.44
C SER A 117 15.96 -0.33 12.75
N ASP A 118 16.77 -0.50 11.71
CA ASP A 118 17.47 0.58 11.04
C ASP A 118 16.55 1.34 10.08
N LEU A 119 15.49 0.70 9.58
CA LEU A 119 14.45 1.38 8.80
C LEU A 119 13.64 2.33 9.67
N PHE A 120 13.28 1.89 10.87
CA PHE A 120 12.53 2.72 11.81
C PHE A 120 13.36 3.88 12.34
N LYS A 121 14.66 3.66 12.63
CA LYS A 121 15.57 4.73 13.08
C LYS A 121 15.87 5.75 11.98
N ASN A 122 16.08 5.30 10.74
CA ASN A 122 16.57 6.19 9.67
C ASN A 122 15.49 6.62 8.66
N LYS A 123 14.21 6.25 8.85
CA LYS A 123 13.10 6.56 7.93
C LYS A 123 13.40 6.22 6.46
N LYS A 124 14.16 5.15 6.21
CA LYS A 124 14.63 4.75 4.87
C LYS A 124 13.55 4.07 4.00
N ILE A 125 12.28 4.26 4.33
CA ILE A 125 11.16 3.67 3.59
C ILE A 125 10.91 4.50 2.32
N ASN A 126 10.67 3.80 1.22
CA ASN A 126 10.43 4.36 -0.09
C ASN A 126 9.29 3.59 -0.79
N PHE A 127 8.39 4.32 -1.44
CA PHE A 127 7.22 3.79 -2.14
C PHE A 127 7.35 3.76 -3.67
N TYR A 128 8.50 4.11 -4.26
CA TYR A 128 8.66 4.21 -5.73
C TYR A 128 8.16 2.99 -6.52
N LYS A 129 8.28 1.77 -5.98
CA LYS A 129 7.80 0.55 -6.64
C LYS A 129 6.26 0.43 -6.69
N TYR A 130 5.57 1.11 -5.79
CA TYR A 130 4.11 1.09 -5.65
C TYR A 130 3.44 2.26 -6.35
N LEU A 131 4.22 3.26 -6.78
CA LEU A 131 3.71 4.40 -7.53
C LEU A 131 3.38 3.98 -8.97
N PRO A 132 2.28 4.49 -9.55
CA PRO A 132 2.00 4.32 -10.97
C PRO A 132 3.01 5.08 -11.84
N ASP A 133 3.15 4.63 -13.09
CA ASP A 133 3.86 5.35 -14.15
C ASP A 133 3.00 6.50 -14.71
#